data_AF-A0A8J6XX70-F1
#
_entry.id   AF-A0A8J6XX70-F1
#
_cell.length_a   1.000
_cell.length_b   1.000
_cell.length_c   1.000
_cell.angle_alpha   90.00
_cell.angle_beta   90.00
_cell.angle_gamma   90.00
#
_symmetry.space_group_name_H-M   'P 1'
#
loop_
_entity.id
_entity.type
_entity.pdbx_description
1 polymer ?
#
loop_
_entity_poly.entity_id
_entity_poly.type
_entity_poly.pdbx_seq_one_letter_code
_entity_poly.pdbx_strand_id
1 'polypeptide(L)'
;ADTAMRLDPTSHVAHGTMALTLYVRGDYERARLESLRTIELNPNDAMWLSLMGLYLIQQEDFELGMPMYRKAMEVNPYPPPWSGMGWFYNDYHAGRYEEALVVARTVEMSGDFRTPLFMAAALGQLGRSEEAAPYLDEMLEYWGRPADEIGIELIQRHALSPALADHLVDGLTKAGLEGASGSP
;
A
#
# COMPACT_ATOMS: atom_id res chain seq x y z
N ALA A 1 2.26 20.84 9.84
CA ALA A 1 1.56 20.01 10.85
C ALA A 1 1.68 20.63 12.25
N ASP A 2 2.88 21.00 12.72
CA ASP A 2 3.09 21.64 14.04
C ASP A 2 2.18 22.83 14.37
N THR A 3 1.93 23.73 13.41
CA THR A 3 1.06 24.90 13.66
C THR A 3 -0.43 24.54 13.78
N ALA A 4 -0.88 23.45 13.16
CA ALA A 4 -2.29 23.03 13.16
C ALA A 4 -2.68 22.32 14.46
N MET A 5 -1.82 21.46 15.01
CA MET A 5 -2.07 20.80 16.32
C MET A 5 -2.11 21.81 17.47
N ARG A 6 -1.41 22.93 17.35
CA ARG A 6 -1.43 24.02 18.35
C ARG A 6 -2.74 24.81 18.36
N LEU A 7 -3.56 24.68 17.32
CA LEU A 7 -4.81 25.44 17.16
C LEU A 7 -6.06 24.60 17.48
N ASP A 8 -6.04 23.28 17.25
CA ASP A 8 -7.10 22.36 17.68
C ASP A 8 -6.55 20.93 17.88
N PRO A 9 -6.28 20.50 19.13
CA PRO A 9 -5.81 19.15 19.45
C PRO A 9 -6.92 18.08 19.34
N THR A 10 -8.13 18.45 18.93
CA THR A 10 -9.26 17.52 18.72
C THR A 10 -9.60 17.30 17.25
N SER A 11 -8.86 17.93 16.34
CA SER A 11 -9.06 17.76 14.90
C SER A 11 -8.48 16.43 14.41
N HIS A 12 -9.35 15.46 14.09
CA HIS A 12 -8.93 14.18 13.50
C HIS A 12 -8.15 14.37 12.20
N VAL A 13 -8.51 15.38 11.39
CA VAL A 13 -7.82 15.77 10.15
C VAL A 13 -6.38 16.21 10.42
N ALA A 14 -6.12 16.95 11.50
CA ALA A 14 -4.77 17.42 11.83
C ALA A 14 -3.86 16.24 12.21
N HIS A 15 -4.37 15.33 13.07
CA HIS A 15 -3.69 14.09 13.41
C HIS A 15 -3.45 13.21 12.17
N GLY A 16 -4.43 13.10 11.27
CA GLY A 16 -4.32 12.27 10.06
C GLY A 16 -3.28 12.82 9.10
N THR A 17 -3.26 14.14 8.93
CA THR A 17 -2.23 14.84 8.13
C THR A 17 -0.84 14.69 8.73
N MET A 18 -0.71 14.71 10.06
CA MET A 18 0.56 14.45 10.75
C MET A 18 1.02 13.02 10.51
N ALA A 19 0.13 12.03 10.64
CA ALA A 19 0.42 10.63 10.36
C ALA A 19 0.99 10.44 8.94
N LEU A 20 0.32 10.99 7.92
CA LEU A 20 0.81 10.96 6.54
C LEU A 20 2.21 11.57 6.38
N THR A 21 2.45 12.70 7.04
CA THR A 21 3.76 13.37 7.02
C THR A 21 4.83 12.49 7.66
N LEU A 22 4.50 11.78 8.73
CA LEU A 22 5.41 10.89 9.45
C LEU A 22 5.71 9.62 8.65
N TYR A 23 4.72 9.03 7.97
CA TYR A 23 4.94 7.91 7.03
C TYR A 23 5.94 8.28 5.93
N VAL A 24 5.80 9.45 5.31
CA VAL A 24 6.74 9.95 4.29
C VAL A 24 8.14 10.21 4.84
N ARG A 25 8.26 10.51 6.13
CA ARG A 25 9.55 10.73 6.82
C ARG A 25 10.16 9.45 7.38
N GLY A 26 9.48 8.31 7.27
CA GLY A 26 9.91 7.03 7.85
C GLY A 26 9.78 6.93 9.37
N ASP A 27 9.06 7.85 10.02
CA ASP A 27 8.81 7.82 11.47
C ASP A 27 7.54 7.02 11.77
N TYR A 28 7.58 5.72 11.44
CA TYR A 28 6.41 4.83 11.40
C TYR A 28 5.75 4.62 12.75
N GLU A 29 6.53 4.55 13.84
CA GLU A 29 6.00 4.42 15.20
C GLU A 29 5.12 5.61 15.59
N ARG A 30 5.59 6.83 15.31
CA ARG A 30 4.77 8.02 15.57
C ARG A 30 3.63 8.14 14.58
N ALA A 31 3.85 7.79 13.32
CA ALA A 31 2.79 7.77 12.31
C ALA A 31 1.62 6.88 12.75
N ARG A 32 1.92 5.69 13.27
CA ARG A 32 0.94 4.75 13.82
C ARG A 32 0.15 5.35 14.99
N LEU A 33 0.81 6.01 15.95
CA LEU A 33 0.12 6.66 17.06
C LEU A 33 -0.84 7.76 16.58
N GLU A 34 -0.41 8.58 15.63
CA GLU A 34 -1.23 9.62 15.03
C GLU A 34 -2.40 9.03 14.23
N SER A 35 -2.17 7.93 13.49
CA SER A 35 -3.23 7.18 12.80
C SER A 35 -4.32 6.71 13.75
N LEU A 36 -3.95 6.10 14.88
CA LEU A 36 -4.89 5.65 15.89
C LEU A 36 -5.67 6.83 16.49
N ARG A 37 -5.00 7.95 16.75
CA ARG A 37 -5.65 9.14 17.28
C ARG A 37 -6.65 9.76 16.31
N THR A 38 -6.36 9.77 15.00
CA THR A 38 -7.30 10.18 13.96
C THR A 38 -8.60 9.39 14.02
N ILE A 39 -8.51 8.07 14.11
CA ILE A 39 -9.68 7.20 14.12
C ILE A 39 -10.42 7.26 15.47
N GLU A 40 -9.71 7.44 16.58
CA GLU A 40 -10.34 7.64 17.90
C GLU A 40 -11.21 8.91 17.91
N LEU A 41 -10.71 10.02 17.32
CA LEU A 41 -11.40 11.30 17.30
C LEU A 41 -12.61 11.31 16.34
N ASN A 42 -12.53 10.60 15.22
CA ASN A 42 -13.68 10.38 14.35
C ASN A 42 -13.70 8.94 13.81
N PRO A 43 -14.43 8.03 14.47
CA PRO A 43 -14.38 6.61 14.13
C PRO A 43 -15.18 6.26 12.88
N ASN A 44 -15.92 7.21 12.28
CA ASN A 44 -16.80 6.97 11.13
C ASN A 44 -16.39 7.82 9.91
N ASP A 45 -15.17 8.35 9.88
CA ASP A 45 -14.64 8.98 8.68
C ASP A 45 -14.10 7.90 7.73
N ALA A 46 -14.90 7.49 6.74
CA ALA A 46 -14.55 6.42 5.81
C ALA A 46 -13.24 6.70 5.05
N MET A 47 -12.94 7.96 4.76
CA MET A 47 -11.70 8.33 4.05
C MET A 47 -10.49 8.10 4.94
N TRP A 48 -10.51 8.61 6.18
CA TRP A 48 -9.40 8.40 7.11
C TRP A 48 -9.27 6.95 7.57
N LEU A 49 -10.39 6.23 7.76
CA LEU A 49 -10.37 4.78 8.02
C LEU A 49 -9.66 4.01 6.90
N SER A 50 -10.01 4.30 5.63
CA SER A 50 -9.38 3.65 4.48
C SER A 50 -7.89 4.00 4.40
N LEU A 51 -7.55 5.28 4.55
CA LEU A 51 -6.19 5.75 4.35
C LEU A 51 -5.26 5.29 5.49
N MET A 52 -5.65 5.49 6.75
CA MET A 52 -4.86 5.03 7.90
C MET A 52 -4.75 3.51 7.93
N GLY A 53 -5.85 2.80 7.61
CA GLY A 53 -5.84 1.35 7.47
C GLY A 53 -4.85 0.87 6.41
N LEU A 54 -4.82 1.52 5.23
CA LEU A 54 -3.88 1.19 4.16
C LEU A 54 -2.42 1.36 4.59
N TYR A 55 -2.07 2.48 5.22
CA TYR A 55 -0.69 2.70 5.67
C TYR A 55 -0.27 1.70 6.75
N LEU A 56 -1.17 1.34 7.67
CA LEU A 56 -0.91 0.29 8.65
C LEU A 56 -0.67 -1.07 7.97
N ILE A 57 -1.49 -1.42 6.97
CA ILE A 57 -1.33 -2.63 6.15
C ILE A 57 0.01 -2.64 5.39
N GLN A 58 0.41 -1.51 4.79
CA GLN A 58 1.70 -1.38 4.09
C GLN A 58 2.90 -1.53 5.02
N GLN A 59 2.71 -1.20 6.31
CA GLN A 59 3.68 -1.44 7.39
C GLN A 59 3.47 -2.79 8.08
N GLU A 60 2.68 -3.69 7.49
CA GLU A 60 2.37 -5.04 7.97
C GLU A 60 1.65 -5.12 9.32
N ASP A 61 1.08 -4.01 9.81
CA ASP A 61 0.13 -4.01 10.94
C ASP A 61 -1.28 -4.36 10.44
N PHE A 62 -1.43 -5.57 9.89
CA PHE A 62 -2.70 -6.08 9.35
C PHE A 62 -3.78 -6.20 10.43
N GLU A 63 -3.38 -6.52 11.67
CA GLU A 63 -4.28 -6.68 12.81
C GLU A 63 -5.04 -5.39 13.14
N LEU A 64 -4.41 -4.23 12.98
CA LEU A 64 -5.08 -2.94 13.15
C LEU A 64 -5.61 -2.35 11.84
N GLY A 65 -4.88 -2.53 10.73
CA GLY A 65 -5.25 -1.94 9.45
C GLY A 65 -6.49 -2.56 8.83
N MET A 66 -6.59 -3.90 8.78
CA MET A 66 -7.71 -4.58 8.12
C MET A 66 -9.08 -4.32 8.77
N PRO A 67 -9.22 -4.25 10.11
CA PRO A 67 -10.47 -3.80 10.73
C PRO A 67 -10.88 -2.39 10.33
N MET A 68 -9.95 -1.43 10.27
CA MET A 68 -10.24 -0.06 9.84
C MET A 68 -10.71 -0.03 8.38
N TYR A 69 -10.00 -0.79 7.55
CA TYR A 69 -10.28 -0.90 6.13
C TYR A 69 -11.66 -1.48 5.85
N ARG A 70 -12.04 -2.56 6.56
CA ARG A 70 -13.38 -3.14 6.53
C ARG A 70 -14.45 -2.15 6.97
N LYS A 71 -14.21 -1.48 8.10
CA LYS A 71 -15.14 -0.47 8.63
C LYS A 71 -15.36 0.67 7.63
N ALA A 72 -14.33 1.09 6.91
CA ALA A 72 -14.48 2.13 5.90
C ALA A 72 -15.51 1.78 4.82
N MET A 73 -15.53 0.52 4.37
CA MET A 73 -16.48 0.01 3.37
C MET A 73 -17.90 -0.10 3.94
N GLU A 74 -18.04 -0.42 5.23
CA GLU A 74 -19.33 -0.43 5.92
C GLU A 74 -19.93 0.99 6.03
N VAL A 75 -19.08 2.00 6.26
CA VAL A 75 -19.50 3.40 6.37
C VAL A 75 -19.80 4.02 5.00
N ASN A 76 -18.96 3.73 4.00
CA ASN A 76 -19.17 4.21 2.63
C ASN A 76 -19.04 3.05 1.62
N PRO A 77 -20.16 2.60 1.02
CA PRO A 77 -20.15 1.51 0.05
C PRO A 77 -19.59 1.90 -1.33
N TYR A 78 -19.22 3.18 -1.52
CA TYR A 78 -18.56 3.69 -2.73
C TYR A 78 -17.12 4.10 -2.40
N PRO A 79 -16.21 3.12 -2.27
CA PRO A 79 -14.88 3.41 -1.81
C PRO A 79 -14.03 4.05 -2.90
N PRO A 80 -12.93 4.73 -2.53
CA PRO A 80 -11.99 5.27 -3.51
C PRO A 80 -11.42 4.18 -4.44
N PRO A 81 -10.98 4.51 -5.67
CA PRO A 81 -10.44 3.53 -6.62
C PRO A 81 -9.24 2.72 -6.10
N TRP A 82 -8.43 3.32 -5.22
CA TRP A 82 -7.29 2.67 -4.57
C TRP A 82 -7.68 1.74 -3.42
N SER A 83 -8.97 1.64 -3.08
CA SER A 83 -9.45 0.83 -1.95
C SER A 83 -9.22 -0.68 -2.13
N GLY A 84 -8.92 -1.19 -3.33
CA GLY A 84 -8.50 -2.59 -3.47
C GLY A 84 -7.09 -2.86 -2.93
N MET A 85 -6.25 -1.85 -2.71
CA MET A 85 -4.83 -2.03 -2.34
C MET A 85 -4.64 -2.75 -1.00
N GLY A 86 -5.38 -2.36 0.04
CA GLY A 86 -5.27 -3.00 1.35
C GLY A 86 -5.63 -4.49 1.30
N TRP A 87 -6.65 -4.84 0.52
CA TRP A 87 -7.06 -6.23 0.28
C TRP A 87 -5.98 -7.01 -0.46
N PHE A 88 -5.41 -6.41 -1.51
CA PHE A 88 -4.31 -7.01 -2.26
C PHE A 88 -3.14 -7.34 -1.35
N TYR A 89 -2.64 -6.36 -0.57
CA TYR A 89 -1.50 -6.57 0.32
C TYR A 89 -1.78 -7.65 1.38
N ASN A 90 -2.99 -7.69 1.93
CA ASN A 90 -3.40 -8.71 2.90
C ASN A 90 -3.40 -10.12 2.30
N ASP A 91 -3.94 -10.30 1.09
CA ASP A 91 -3.95 -11.60 0.43
C ASP A 91 -2.54 -12.01 -0.03
N TYR A 92 -1.78 -11.05 -0.57
CA TYR A 92 -0.41 -11.26 -1.04
C TYR A 92 0.52 -11.67 0.11
N HIS A 93 0.51 -10.94 1.22
CA HIS A 93 1.28 -11.26 2.43
C HIS A 93 0.95 -12.65 2.97
N ALA A 94 -0.33 -13.04 2.93
CA ALA A 94 -0.78 -14.35 3.38
C ALA A 94 -0.51 -15.50 2.39
N GLY A 95 0.16 -15.23 1.26
CA GLY A 95 0.45 -16.24 0.24
C GLY A 95 -0.76 -16.66 -0.60
N ARG A 96 -1.89 -15.95 -0.49
CA ARG A 96 -3.11 -16.16 -1.26
C ARG A 96 -3.03 -15.42 -2.59
N TYR A 97 -2.12 -15.88 -3.46
CA TYR A 97 -1.75 -15.13 -4.66
C TYR A 97 -2.86 -15.12 -5.73
N GLU A 98 -3.67 -16.18 -5.83
CA GLU A 98 -4.86 -16.18 -6.69
C GLU A 98 -5.88 -15.11 -6.27
N GLU A 99 -6.18 -15.02 -4.97
CA GLU A 99 -7.09 -14.01 -4.42
C GLU A 99 -6.51 -12.60 -4.60
N ALA A 100 -5.21 -12.42 -4.32
CA ALA A 100 -4.52 -11.18 -4.57
C ALA A 100 -4.62 -10.77 -6.05
N LEU A 101 -4.45 -11.70 -6.99
CA LEU A 101 -4.58 -11.44 -8.43
C LEU A 101 -6.01 -11.03 -8.80
N VAL A 102 -7.04 -11.63 -8.20
CA VAL A 102 -8.44 -11.21 -8.41
C VAL A 102 -8.63 -9.77 -7.94
N VAL A 103 -8.13 -9.43 -6.75
CA VAL A 103 -8.21 -8.07 -6.21
C VAL A 103 -7.44 -7.06 -7.08
N ALA A 104 -6.24 -7.41 -7.54
CA ALA A 104 -5.41 -6.56 -8.38
C ALA A 104 -6.14 -6.11 -9.65
N ARG A 105 -6.96 -6.99 -10.25
CA ARG A 105 -7.81 -6.66 -11.42
C ARG A 105 -8.91 -5.65 -11.14
N THR A 106 -9.26 -5.43 -9.87
CA THR A 106 -10.27 -4.46 -9.45
C THR A 106 -9.68 -3.12 -9.01
N VAL A 107 -8.36 -3.04 -8.81
CA VAL A 107 -7.67 -1.79 -8.49
C VAL A 107 -7.51 -0.99 -9.77
N GLU A 108 -8.38 0.00 -9.97
CA GLU A 108 -8.36 0.87 -11.15
C GLU A 108 -7.57 2.16 -10.87
N MET A 109 -6.27 2.09 -11.13
CA MET A 109 -5.36 3.25 -11.04
C MET A 109 -4.80 3.56 -12.42
N SER A 110 -5.65 4.12 -13.29
CA SER A 110 -5.27 4.42 -14.68
C SER A 110 -4.07 5.36 -14.75
N GLY A 111 -3.03 4.97 -15.48
CA GLY A 111 -1.80 5.76 -15.63
C GLY A 111 -0.84 5.69 -14.44
N ASP A 112 -0.90 4.63 -13.63
CA ASP A 112 -0.05 4.41 -12.46
C ASP A 112 0.60 3.02 -12.49
N PHE A 113 1.80 2.91 -11.94
CA PHE A 113 2.57 1.65 -11.94
C PHE A 113 2.01 0.57 -11.00
N ARG A 114 1.15 0.90 -10.03
CA ARG A 114 0.76 -0.04 -8.96
C ARG A 114 -0.12 -1.17 -9.44
N THR A 115 -1.14 -0.90 -10.25
CA THR A 115 -2.00 -1.96 -10.81
C THR A 115 -1.17 -2.98 -11.60
N PRO A 116 -0.34 -2.58 -12.58
CA PRO A 116 0.51 -3.54 -13.28
C PRO A 116 1.56 -4.19 -12.38
N LEU A 117 2.12 -3.49 -11.37
CA LEU A 117 3.00 -4.08 -10.35
C LEU A 117 2.31 -5.22 -9.59
N PHE A 118 1.08 -5.02 -9.11
CA PHE A 118 0.33 -6.04 -8.37
C PHE A 118 0.03 -7.26 -9.23
N MET A 119 -0.39 -7.03 -10.48
CA MET A 119 -0.64 -8.09 -11.45
C MET A 119 0.62 -8.91 -11.71
N ALA A 120 1.74 -8.25 -12.04
CA ALA A 120 3.01 -8.91 -12.32
C ALA A 120 3.53 -9.67 -11.10
N ALA A 121 3.55 -9.04 -9.92
CA ALA A 121 4.06 -9.67 -8.70
C ALA A 121 3.23 -10.89 -8.27
N ALA A 122 1.90 -10.85 -8.38
CA ALA A 122 1.04 -11.99 -8.06
C ALA A 122 1.21 -13.12 -9.08
N LEU A 123 1.21 -12.81 -10.38
CA LEU A 123 1.43 -13.81 -11.44
C LEU A 123 2.81 -14.46 -11.33
N GLY A 124 3.84 -13.70 -10.97
CA GLY A 124 5.18 -14.22 -10.71
C GLY A 124 5.21 -15.21 -9.55
N GLN A 125 4.56 -14.91 -8.42
CA GLN A 125 4.46 -15.86 -7.30
C GLN A 125 3.71 -17.15 -7.68
N LEU A 126 2.75 -17.05 -8.60
CA LEU A 126 2.03 -18.20 -9.16
C LEU A 126 2.83 -19.00 -10.20
N GLY A 127 4.04 -18.58 -10.55
CA GLY A 127 4.85 -19.20 -11.61
C GLY A 127 4.29 -18.97 -13.02
N ARG A 128 3.42 -17.96 -13.19
CA ARG A 128 2.75 -17.63 -14.46
C ARG A 128 3.46 -16.47 -15.16
N SER A 129 4.77 -16.61 -15.36
CA SER A 129 5.64 -15.54 -15.88
C SER A 129 5.24 -15.05 -17.28
N GLU A 130 4.83 -15.95 -18.17
CA GLU A 130 4.35 -15.59 -19.51
C GLU A 130 3.13 -14.65 -19.47
N GLU A 131 2.24 -14.86 -18.50
CA GLU A 131 1.08 -13.97 -18.29
C GLU A 131 1.46 -12.68 -17.58
N ALA A 132 2.54 -12.69 -16.78
CA ALA A 132 3.03 -11.54 -16.04
C ALA A 132 3.74 -10.52 -16.94
N ALA A 133 4.42 -10.99 -17.99
CA ALA A 133 5.24 -10.20 -18.90
C ALA A 133 4.60 -8.87 -19.36
N PRO A 134 3.37 -8.82 -19.93
CA PRO A 134 2.79 -7.55 -20.38
C PRO A 134 2.55 -6.57 -19.23
N TYR A 135 2.21 -7.05 -18.03
CA TYR A 135 2.04 -6.20 -16.86
C TYR A 135 3.38 -5.73 -16.30
N LEU A 136 4.44 -6.54 -16.41
CA LEU A 136 5.77 -6.12 -16.03
C LEU A 136 6.28 -5.00 -16.95
N ASP A 137 6.08 -5.15 -18.26
CA ASP A 137 6.43 -4.12 -19.25
C ASP A 137 5.67 -2.81 -18.99
N GLU A 138 4.35 -2.88 -18.77
CA GLU A 138 3.50 -1.74 -18.45
C GLU A 138 3.93 -1.06 -17.12
N MET A 139 4.25 -1.87 -16.10
CA MET A 139 4.75 -1.37 -14.82
C MET A 139 6.03 -0.56 -15.01
N LEU A 140 7.00 -1.08 -15.78
CA LEU A 140 8.27 -0.41 -16.01
C LEU A 140 8.12 0.88 -16.83
N GLU A 141 7.18 0.91 -17.78
CA GLU A 141 6.85 2.13 -18.55
C GLU A 141 6.37 3.25 -17.62
N TYR A 142 5.44 2.96 -16.70
CA TYR A 142 4.96 3.94 -15.72
C TYR A 142 5.97 4.25 -14.61
N TRP A 143 6.79 3.26 -14.22
CA TRP A 143 7.78 3.41 -13.17
C TRP A 143 8.84 4.46 -13.53
N GLY A 144 9.33 4.44 -14.79
CA GLY A 144 10.22 5.47 -15.33
C GLY A 144 11.55 5.63 -14.58
N ARG A 145 11.95 4.62 -13.79
CA ARG A 145 13.16 4.58 -12.95
C ARG A 145 13.90 3.25 -13.16
N PRO A 146 15.17 3.14 -12.74
CA PRO A 146 15.90 1.88 -12.80
C PRO A 146 15.18 0.74 -12.05
N ALA A 147 15.23 -0.47 -12.62
CA ALA A 147 14.57 -1.66 -12.08
C ALA A 147 15.23 -2.16 -10.77
N ASP A 148 16.54 -1.96 -10.63
CA ASP A 148 17.33 -2.31 -9.46
C ASP A 148 17.01 -1.47 -8.21
N GLU A 149 16.36 -0.31 -8.39
CA GLU A 149 15.94 0.60 -7.33
C GLU A 149 14.49 0.37 -6.84
N ILE A 150 13.73 -0.54 -7.45
CA ILE A 150 12.29 -0.73 -7.17
C ILE A 150 12.02 -0.96 -5.67
N GLY A 151 12.74 -1.89 -5.03
CA GLY A 151 12.53 -2.19 -3.61
C GLY A 151 12.76 -0.97 -2.71
N ILE A 152 13.86 -0.25 -2.92
CA ILE A 152 14.22 0.95 -2.15
C ILE A 152 13.17 2.04 -2.32
N GLU A 153 12.71 2.27 -3.55
CA GLU A 153 11.73 3.31 -3.84
C GLU A 153 10.33 2.97 -3.31
N LEU A 154 9.94 1.69 -3.32
CA LEU A 154 8.72 1.22 -2.65
C LEU A 154 8.73 1.53 -1.15
N ILE A 155 9.88 1.39 -0.49
CA ILE A 155 10.03 1.74 0.92
C ILE A 155 10.00 3.26 1.10
N GLN A 156 10.87 3.99 0.40
CA GLN A 156 11.12 5.41 0.67
C GLN A 156 10.00 6.33 0.20
N ARG A 157 9.38 6.04 -0.96
CA ARG A 157 8.34 6.91 -1.56
C ARG A 157 6.94 6.43 -1.31
N HIS A 158 6.77 5.13 -1.12
CA HIS A 158 5.46 4.50 -0.98
C HIS A 158 5.19 3.94 0.41
N ALA A 159 6.14 4.10 1.34
CA ALA A 159 6.01 3.72 2.74
C ALA A 159 5.57 2.26 2.89
N LEU A 160 6.14 1.35 2.11
CA LEU A 160 6.05 -0.08 2.35
C LEU A 160 7.07 -0.48 3.43
N SER A 161 6.75 -1.49 4.22
CA SER A 161 7.75 -2.17 5.04
C SER A 161 8.81 -2.80 4.13
N PRO A 162 10.06 -2.98 4.62
CA PRO A 162 11.08 -3.70 3.88
C PRO A 162 10.64 -5.10 3.47
N ALA A 163 10.01 -5.86 4.37
CA ALA A 163 9.61 -7.23 4.05
C ALA A 163 8.49 -7.31 3.01
N LEU A 164 7.52 -6.39 3.03
CA LEU A 164 6.51 -6.32 1.98
C LEU A 164 7.10 -5.89 0.63
N ALA A 165 8.02 -4.92 0.63
CA ALA A 165 8.73 -4.49 -0.57
C ALA A 165 9.56 -5.63 -1.17
N ASP A 166 10.32 -6.35 -0.36
CA ASP A 166 11.12 -7.50 -0.77
C ASP A 166 10.25 -8.62 -1.33
N HIS A 167 9.10 -8.88 -0.70
CA HIS A 167 8.17 -9.91 -1.16
C HIS A 167 7.57 -9.58 -2.53
N LEU A 168 7.24 -8.30 -2.77
CA LEU A 168 6.80 -7.83 -4.08
C LEU A 168 7.92 -7.94 -5.11
N VAL A 169 9.15 -7.54 -4.77
CA VAL A 169 10.32 -7.65 -5.66
C VAL A 169 10.58 -9.11 -6.03
N ASP A 170 10.52 -10.04 -5.08
CA ASP A 170 10.62 -11.48 -5.35
C ASP A 170 9.54 -11.95 -6.34
N GLY A 171 8.30 -11.48 -6.18
CA GLY A 171 7.23 -11.72 -7.15
C GLY A 171 7.56 -11.18 -8.54
N LEU A 172 8.08 -9.96 -8.63
CA LEU A 172 8.48 -9.35 -9.90
C LEU A 172 9.67 -10.09 -10.55
N THR A 173 10.65 -10.52 -9.76
CA THR A 173 11.78 -11.33 -10.25
C THR A 173 11.28 -12.66 -10.82
N LYS A 174 10.34 -13.32 -10.14
CA LYS A 174 9.69 -14.54 -10.66
C LYS A 174 8.84 -14.28 -11.91
N ALA A 175 8.34 -13.07 -12.07
CA ALA A 175 7.66 -12.62 -13.29
C ALA A 175 8.62 -12.33 -14.46
N GLY A 176 9.93 -12.32 -14.23
CA GLY A 176 10.95 -12.08 -15.26
C GLY A 176 11.68 -10.75 -15.13
N LEU A 177 11.53 -10.02 -14.01
CA LEU A 177 12.28 -8.79 -13.78
C LEU A 177 13.77 -9.09 -13.56
N GLU A 178 14.60 -8.66 -14.51
CA GLU A 178 16.06 -8.76 -14.41
C GLU A 178 16.65 -7.59 -13.62
N GLY A 179 17.69 -7.86 -12.83
CA GLY A 179 18.47 -6.82 -12.17
C GLY A 179 17.85 -6.20 -10.91
N ALA A 180 16.63 -6.59 -10.51
CA ALA A 180 16.05 -6.14 -9.25
C ALA A 180 16.90 -6.61 -8.06
N SER A 181 17.35 -5.68 -7.22
CA SER A 181 17.97 -6.01 -5.94
C SER A 181 16.93 -5.93 -4.83
N GLY A 182 16.92 -6.91 -3.92
CA GLY A 182 16.17 -6.80 -2.67
C GLY A 182 16.73 -5.66 -1.81
N SER A 183 16.00 -5.28 -0.76
CA SER A 183 16.44 -4.24 0.18
C SER A 183 17.84 -4.56 0.74
N PRO A 184 18.75 -3.56 0.86
CA PRO A 184 20.06 -3.76 1.46
C PRO A 184 20.01 -4.12 2.95
#